data_AF-N9L2M1-F1
#
_entry.id   AF-N9L2M1-F1
#
_cell.length_a   1.000
_cell.length_b   1.000
_cell.length_c   1.000
_cell.angle_alpha   90.00
_cell.angle_beta   90.00
_cell.angle_gamma   90.00
#
_symmetry.space_group_name_H-M   'P 1'
#
loop_
_entity.id
_entity.type
_entity.pdbx_description
1 polymer ?
#
loop_
_entity_poly.entity_id
_entity_poly.type
_entity_poly.pdbx_seq_one_letter_code
_entity_poly.pdbx_strand_id
1 'polypeptide(L)' 'MSNEELLEQLESVANFMRGMQLDVRIPSDAREALRERAMEIDDIVEAASRE' A
#
# COMPACT_ATOMS: atom_id res chain seq x y z
N MET A 1 -4.72 17.74 9.29
CA MET A 1 -4.06 16.46 9.00
C MET A 1 -2.60 16.64 9.30
N SER A 2 -2.07 15.94 10.29
CA SER A 2 -0.62 15.90 10.55
C SER A 2 0.09 15.03 9.50
N ASN A 3 1.41 15.14 9.40
CA ASN A 3 2.19 14.23 8.56
C ASN A 3 2.04 12.78 9.03
N GLU A 4 1.95 12.56 10.34
CA GLU A 4 1.74 11.22 10.93
C GLU A 4 0.40 10.63 10.52
N GLU A 5 -0.69 11.41 10.59
CA GLU A 5 -2.02 10.98 10.11
C GLU A 5 -1.99 10.66 8.60
N LEU A 6 -1.20 11.39 7.80
CA LEU A 6 -1.06 11.11 6.37
C LEU A 6 -0.33 9.78 6.13
N LEU A 7 0.75 9.52 6.86
CA LEU A 7 1.52 8.27 6.75
C LEU A 7 0.68 7.07 7.17
N GLU A 8 -0.08 7.16 8.26
CA GLU A 8 -1.01 6.11 8.68
C GLU A 8 -2.08 5.81 7.62
N GLN A 9 -2.60 6.83 6.94
CA GLN A 9 -3.55 6.62 5.85
C GLN A 9 -2.90 5.91 4.65
N LEU A 10 -1.66 6.26 4.31
CA LEU A 10 -0.91 5.59 3.24
C LEU A 10 -0.66 4.11 3.58
N GLU A 11 -0.24 3.81 4.80
CA GLU A 11 -0.09 2.43 5.28
C GLU A 11 -1.42 1.65 5.22
N SER A 12 -2.53 2.30 5.60
CA SER A 12 -3.87 1.72 5.50
C SER A 12 -4.24 1.38 4.06
N VAL A 13 -3.92 2.24 3.09
CA VAL A 13 -4.14 1.98 1.66
C VAL A 13 -3.28 0.82 1.16
N ALA A 14 -1.99 0.77 1.53
CA ALA A 14 -1.11 -0.34 1.18
C ALA A 14 -1.64 -1.67 1.74
N ASN A 15 -2.10 -1.67 2.98
CA ASN A 15 -2.72 -2.84 3.61
C ASN A 15 -4.03 -3.27 2.92
N PHE A 16 -4.86 -2.31 2.52
CA PHE A 16 -6.07 -2.60 1.75
C PHE A 16 -5.74 -3.26 0.40
N MET A 17 -4.76 -2.73 -0.34
CA MET A 17 -4.27 -3.33 -1.59
C MET A 17 -3.73 -4.75 -1.37
N ARG A 18 -2.98 -4.97 -0.28
CA ARG A 18 -2.53 -6.32 0.13
C ARG A 18 -3.68 -7.26 0.47
N GLY A 19 -4.77 -6.75 1.03
CA GLY A 19 -5.99 -7.53 1.25
C GLY A 19 -6.68 -7.90 -0.06
N MET A 20 -6.80 -6.95 -0.99
CA MET A 20 -7.41 -7.17 -2.30
C MET A 20 -6.67 -8.22 -3.12
N GLN A 21 -5.34 -8.21 -3.16
CA GLN A 21 -4.57 -9.22 -3.91
C GLN A 21 -4.82 -10.67 -3.42
N LEU A 22 -5.40 -10.88 -2.23
CA LEU A 22 -5.74 -12.22 -1.75
C LEU A 22 -7.07 -12.74 -2.32
N ASP A 23 -7.86 -11.89 -2.98
CA ASP A 23 -9.09 -12.30 -3.63
C ASP A 23 -8.78 -13.06 -4.94
N VAL A 24 -9.07 -14.36 -4.93
CA VAL A 24 -8.85 -15.27 -6.06
C VAL A 24 -9.66 -14.88 -7.31
N ARG A 25 -10.72 -14.06 -7.16
CA ARG A 25 -11.55 -13.57 -8.25
C ARG A 25 -10.90 -12.43 -9.03
N ILE A 26 -9.92 -11.75 -8.47
CA ILE A 26 -9.15 -10.72 -9.17
C ILE A 26 -8.17 -11.40 -10.14
N PRO A 27 -8.08 -10.98 -11.40
CA PRO A 27 -7.09 -11.49 -12.35
C PRO A 27 -5.64 -11.45 -11.81
N SER A 28 -4.81 -12.40 -12.23
CA SER A 28 -3.44 -12.56 -11.67
C SER A 28 -2.56 -11.34 -11.89
N ASP A 29 -2.66 -10.72 -13.06
CA ASP A 29 -2.00 -9.47 -13.43
C ASP A 29 -2.46 -8.30 -12.55
N ALA A 30 -3.76 -8.19 -12.28
CA ALA A 30 -4.29 -7.17 -11.38
C ALA A 30 -3.84 -7.38 -9.92
N ARG A 31 -3.71 -8.64 -9.46
CA ARG A 31 -3.14 -8.94 -8.13
C ARG A 31 -1.67 -8.55 -8.04
N GLU A 32 -0.89 -8.78 -9.09
CA GLU A 32 0.51 -8.38 -9.17
C GLU A 32 0.65 -6.85 -9.13
N ALA A 33 -0.16 -6.13 -9.91
CA ALA A 33 -0.18 -4.66 -9.88
C ALA A 33 -0.55 -4.10 -8.49
N LEU A 34 -1.52 -4.70 -7.80
CA LEU A 34 -1.88 -4.33 -6.42
C LEU A 34 -0.70 -4.53 -5.46
N ARG A 35 0.03 -5.63 -5.62
CA ARG A 35 1.22 -5.91 -4.82
C ARG A 35 2.33 -4.89 -5.05
N GLU A 36 2.63 -4.61 -6.32
CA GLU A 36 3.65 -3.63 -6.70
C GLU A 36 3.32 -2.24 -6.15
N ARG A 37 2.06 -1.79 -6.29
CA ARG A 37 1.64 -0.49 -5.74
C ARG A 37 1.70 -0.44 -4.23
N ALA A 38 1.33 -1.52 -3.53
CA ALA A 38 1.46 -1.56 -2.08
C ALA A 38 2.92 -1.40 -1.64
N MET A 39 3.86 -2.08 -2.33
CA MET A 39 5.30 -1.97 -2.06
C MET A 39 5.84 -0.56 -2.29
N GLU A 40 5.46 0.09 -3.39
CA GLU A 40 5.86 1.48 -3.64
C GLU A 40 5.35 2.45 -2.57
N ILE A 41 4.14 2.22 -2.04
CA ILE A 41 3.60 3.02 -0.93
C ILE A 41 4.42 2.78 0.35
N ASP A 42 4.80 1.54 0.64
CA ASP A 42 5.66 1.24 1.79
C ASP A 42 7.00 1.98 1.69
N ASP A 43 7.63 1.97 0.52
CA ASP A 43 8.91 2.67 0.29
C ASP A 43 8.78 4.17 0.53
N ILE A 44 7.66 4.77 0.10
CA ILE A 44 7.36 6.19 0.33
C ILE A 44 7.18 6.47 1.83
N VAL A 45 6.40 5.64 2.53
CA VAL A 45 6.15 5.81 3.97
C VAL A 45 7.44 5.62 4.76
N GLU A 46 8.26 4.63 4.42
CA GLU A 46 9.54 4.36 5.08
C GLU A 46 10.52 5.52 4.85
N ALA A 47 10.61 6.06 3.64
CA ALA A 47 11.44 7.21 3.34
C ALA A 47 11.00 8.44 4.15
N ALA A 48 9.71 8.72 4.18
CA ALA A 48 9.15 9.88 4.89
C ALA A 48 9.21 9.75 6.42
N SER A 49 9.19 8.53 6.97
CA SER A 49 9.29 8.28 8.41
C SER A 49 10.72 8.42 8.97
N ARG A 50 11.72 8.55 8.09
CA ARG A 50 13.14 8.69 8.45
C ARG A 50 13.63 10.14 8.48
N GLU A 51 12.78 11.10 8.10
CA GLU A 51 13.05 12.55 8.12
C GLU A 51 12.59 13.20 9.44
#